data_AF-A0A949RRB2-F1
#
_entry.id   AF-A0A949RRB2-F1
#
_cell.length_a   1.000
_cell.length_b   1.000
_cell.length_c   1.000
_cell.angle_alpha   90.00
_cell.angle_beta   90.00
_cell.angle_gamma   90.00
#
_symmetry.space_group_name_H-M   'P 1'
#
loop_
_entity.id
_entity.type
_entity.pdbx_description
1 polymer ?
#
loop_
_entity_poly.entity_id
_entity_poly.type
_entity_poly.pdbx_seq_one_letter_code
_entity_poly.pdbx_strand_id
1 'polypeptide(L)'
;MTGGRRFIVWSVLPVLALSCPAEIIDRIAATVGTKVITESMVMEQIRLAAFYDNKEPDFSSASKRNAADALISRTLLVQEMDDTRYPDPPMSEVLQYLKDIIMPRFANEDAYRKELARRRLTPEEVRGFLQLMIRTVDFIDLRFGRGQQVPSNEIDAWYRDHFLPDWMKSHPGESAPPLDDVSTQIETALLKQKTDAATEEWLKQARAGADIRYREEVFQ
;
A
#
# COMPACT_ATOMS: atom_id res chain seq x y z
N MET A 1 48.19 -3.94 -76.56
CA MET A 1 47.22 -2.81 -76.48
C MET A 1 45.92 -3.38 -77.04
N THR A 2 44.79 -3.55 -76.36
CA THR A 2 44.08 -2.97 -75.19
C THR A 2 43.05 -4.07 -74.82
N GLY A 3 42.78 -4.50 -73.59
CA GLY A 3 42.54 -3.75 -72.36
C GLY A 3 41.04 -3.52 -72.14
N GLY A 4 40.23 -4.57 -71.95
CA GLY A 4 38.78 -4.48 -71.71
C GLY A 4 38.36 -5.13 -70.38
N ARG A 5 38.21 -4.31 -69.33
CA ARG A 5 37.85 -4.74 -67.96
C ARG A 5 36.35 -5.02 -67.86
N ARG A 6 35.97 -6.20 -67.38
CA ARG A 6 34.60 -6.56 -67.01
C ARG A 6 34.31 -6.02 -65.60
N PHE A 7 33.35 -5.10 -65.48
CA PHE A 7 32.83 -4.66 -64.18
C PHE A 7 31.66 -5.55 -63.77
N ILE A 8 31.82 -6.29 -62.68
CA ILE A 8 30.72 -7.00 -62.01
C ILE A 8 30.12 -5.99 -61.03
N VAL A 9 28.90 -5.53 -61.30
CA VAL A 9 28.13 -4.71 -60.37
C VAL A 9 27.43 -5.65 -59.39
N TRP A 10 27.89 -5.68 -58.14
CA TRP A 10 27.18 -6.33 -57.04
C TRP A 10 26.13 -5.34 -56.53
N SER A 11 24.86 -5.58 -56.87
CA SER A 11 23.73 -4.87 -56.28
C SER A 11 23.53 -5.35 -54.84
N VAL A 12 23.95 -4.56 -53.86
CA VAL A 12 23.64 -4.75 -52.45
C VAL A 12 22.21 -4.27 -52.21
N LEU A 13 21.28 -5.19 -51.99
CA LEU A 13 19.90 -4.89 -51.57
C LEU A 13 19.95 -4.43 -50.10
N PRO A 14 19.49 -3.22 -49.74
CA PRO A 14 19.39 -2.83 -48.35
C PRO A 14 18.22 -3.60 -47.70
N VAL A 15 18.54 -4.47 -46.74
CA VAL A 15 17.55 -5.10 -45.86
C VAL A 15 17.02 -4.00 -44.93
N LEU A 16 15.80 -3.54 -45.20
CA LEU A 16 15.07 -2.64 -44.32
C LEU A 16 14.68 -3.44 -43.07
N ALA A 17 15.42 -3.26 -41.97
CA ALA A 17 15.05 -3.81 -40.68
C ALA A 17 13.77 -3.11 -40.19
N LEU A 18 12.65 -3.81 -40.29
CA LEU A 18 11.40 -3.42 -39.63
C LEU A 18 11.62 -3.55 -38.11
N SER A 19 11.90 -2.42 -37.45
CA SER A 19 11.81 -2.34 -35.99
C SER A 19 10.35 -2.45 -35.59
N CYS A 20 9.89 -3.65 -35.22
CA CYS A 20 8.66 -3.77 -34.44
C CYS A 20 8.88 -3.05 -33.10
N PRO A 21 7.93 -2.21 -32.63
CA PRO A 21 7.98 -1.72 -31.27
C PRO A 21 7.98 -2.94 -30.34
N ALA A 22 8.97 -3.01 -29.45
CA ALA A 22 8.98 -4.00 -28.39
C ALA A 22 7.74 -3.75 -27.52
N GLU A 23 6.76 -4.64 -27.60
CA GLU A 23 5.59 -4.63 -26.73
C GLU A 23 6.09 -4.90 -25.30
N ILE A 24 5.96 -3.92 -24.41
CA ILE A 24 6.32 -4.08 -23.01
C ILE A 24 5.23 -4.94 -22.37
N ILE A 25 5.46 -6.25 -22.33
CA ILE A 25 4.60 -7.18 -21.59
C ILE A 25 4.93 -7.04 -20.11
N ASP A 26 4.01 -6.45 -19.36
CA ASP A 26 4.12 -6.32 -17.90
C ASP A 26 4.09 -7.72 -17.26
N ARG A 27 5.11 -8.05 -16.46
CA ARG A 27 5.26 -9.39 -15.88
C ARG A 27 4.23 -9.59 -14.80
N ILE A 28 3.66 -10.80 -14.72
CA ILE A 28 2.76 -11.17 -13.63
C ILE A 28 3.60 -11.46 -12.39
N ALA A 29 3.32 -10.80 -11.27
CA ALA A 29 3.94 -11.06 -9.97
C ALA A 29 3.13 -12.06 -9.14
N ALA A 30 1.80 -11.94 -9.17
CA ALA A 30 0.89 -12.84 -8.49
C ALA A 30 -0.50 -12.87 -9.14
N THR A 31 -1.29 -13.89 -8.83
CA THR A 31 -2.73 -13.94 -9.14
C THR A 31 -3.53 -14.23 -7.88
N VAL A 32 -4.73 -13.66 -7.77
CA VAL A 32 -5.72 -13.91 -6.71
C VAL A 32 -7.05 -14.26 -7.38
N GLY A 33 -7.34 -15.55 -7.51
CA GLY A 33 -8.46 -16.03 -8.34
C GLY A 33 -8.30 -15.55 -9.79
N THR A 34 -9.21 -14.70 -10.25
CA THR A 34 -9.19 -14.10 -11.60
C THR A 34 -8.47 -12.76 -11.68
N LYS A 35 -8.04 -12.19 -10.54
CA LYS A 35 -7.33 -10.91 -10.48
C LYS A 35 -5.83 -11.14 -10.66
N VAL A 36 -5.19 -10.26 -11.43
CA VAL A 36 -3.75 -10.29 -11.72
C VAL A 36 -3.07 -9.13 -11.02
N ILE A 37 -1.95 -9.40 -10.37
CA ILE A 37 -1.04 -8.42 -9.79
C ILE A 37 0.24 -8.45 -10.62
N THR A 38 0.57 -7.32 -11.25
CA THR A 38 1.75 -7.21 -12.12
C THR A 38 2.97 -6.66 -11.38
N GLU A 39 4.16 -6.81 -11.97
CA GLU A 39 5.39 -6.22 -11.47
C GLU A 39 5.29 -4.70 -11.38
N SER A 40 4.70 -4.04 -12.39
CA SER A 40 4.51 -2.59 -12.36
C SER A 40 3.64 -2.14 -11.18
N MET A 41 2.58 -2.89 -10.85
CA MET A 41 1.74 -2.63 -9.66
C MET A 41 2.53 -2.79 -8.36
N VAL A 42 3.37 -3.82 -8.25
CA VAL A 42 4.25 -4.02 -7.08
C VAL A 42 5.18 -2.82 -6.90
N MET A 43 5.81 -2.37 -7.99
CA MET A 43 6.74 -1.24 -7.96
C MET A 43 6.01 0.08 -7.65
N GLU A 44 4.80 0.27 -8.15
CA GLU A 44 3.94 1.42 -7.82
C GLU A 44 3.55 1.41 -6.34
N GLN A 45 3.12 0.26 -5.80
CA GLN A 45 2.77 0.10 -4.39
C GLN A 45 3.95 0.46 -3.47
N ILE A 46 5.17 0.04 -3.80
CA ILE A 46 6.38 0.44 -3.06
C ILE A 46 6.52 1.96 -3.03
N ARG A 47 6.36 2.63 -4.18
CA ARG A 47 6.53 4.09 -4.30
C ARG A 47 5.45 4.84 -3.54
N LEU A 48 4.20 4.40 -3.64
CA LEU A 48 3.05 4.96 -2.93
C LEU A 48 3.20 4.80 -1.40
N ALA A 49 3.54 3.60 -0.94
CA ALA A 49 3.75 3.34 0.49
C ALA A 49 4.91 4.18 1.05
N ALA A 50 6.05 4.22 0.35
CA ALA A 50 7.18 5.04 0.75
C ALA A 50 6.86 6.54 0.72
N PHE A 51 6.05 6.99 -0.25
CA PHE A 51 5.59 8.39 -0.33
C PHE A 51 4.72 8.75 0.88
N TYR A 52 3.74 7.89 1.19
CA TYR A 52 2.84 8.08 2.32
C TYR A 52 3.60 8.09 3.66
N ASP A 53 4.57 7.20 3.84
CA ASP A 53 5.41 7.11 5.03
C ASP A 53 6.52 8.17 5.12
N ASN A 54 6.68 9.00 4.08
CA ASN A 54 7.77 9.97 3.96
C ASN A 54 9.17 9.33 4.08
N LYS A 55 9.37 8.18 3.41
CA LYS A 55 10.63 7.43 3.35
C LYS A 55 11.07 7.26 1.90
N GLU A 56 12.32 6.83 1.67
CA GLU A 56 12.75 6.40 0.34
C GLU A 56 12.18 5.00 0.02
N PRO A 57 11.79 4.73 -1.25
CA PRO A 57 11.33 3.41 -1.65
C PRO A 57 12.47 2.38 -1.61
N ASP A 58 12.21 1.25 -0.95
CA ASP A 58 13.09 0.07 -1.01
C ASP A 58 12.57 -0.91 -2.08
N PHE A 59 13.42 -1.25 -3.05
CA PHE A 59 13.12 -2.20 -4.13
C PHE A 59 13.83 -3.54 -3.97
N SER A 60 14.33 -3.84 -2.77
CA SER A 60 14.88 -5.15 -2.43
C SER A 60 13.88 -6.28 -2.73
N SER A 61 14.39 -7.48 -2.97
CA SER A 61 13.60 -8.70 -3.17
C SER A 61 12.55 -8.89 -2.06
N ALA A 62 12.95 -8.64 -0.80
CA ALA A 62 12.06 -8.71 0.35
C ALA A 62 10.95 -7.64 0.29
N SER A 63 11.30 -6.40 -0.05
CA SER A 63 10.31 -5.32 -0.21
C SER A 63 9.33 -5.58 -1.35
N LYS A 64 9.79 -6.10 -2.50
CA LYS A 64 8.92 -6.52 -3.61
C LYS A 64 7.94 -7.61 -3.17
N ARG A 65 8.41 -8.61 -2.42
CA ARG A 65 7.56 -9.68 -1.90
C ARG A 65 6.50 -9.13 -0.93
N ASN A 66 6.91 -8.27 0.01
CA ASN A 66 6.00 -7.63 0.95
C ASN A 66 4.97 -6.74 0.25
N ALA A 67 5.37 -6.01 -0.81
CA ALA A 67 4.45 -5.19 -1.59
C ALA A 67 3.44 -6.05 -2.38
N ALA A 68 3.86 -7.18 -2.95
CA ALA A 68 2.93 -8.14 -3.55
C ALA A 68 1.96 -8.72 -2.51
N ASP A 69 2.45 -9.04 -1.32
CA ASP A 69 1.59 -9.50 -0.21
C ASP A 69 0.56 -8.42 0.18
N ALA A 70 0.99 -7.16 0.30
CA ALA A 70 0.07 -6.05 0.58
C ALA A 70 -0.99 -5.91 -0.53
N LEU A 71 -0.62 -6.05 -1.80
CA LEU A 71 -1.56 -6.00 -2.93
C LEU A 71 -2.54 -7.18 -2.94
N ILE A 72 -2.11 -8.38 -2.51
CA ILE A 72 -3.00 -9.53 -2.33
C ILE A 72 -4.03 -9.24 -1.24
N SER A 73 -3.59 -8.79 -0.06
CA SER A 73 -4.50 -8.44 1.04
C SER A 73 -5.48 -7.34 0.63
N ARG A 74 -4.98 -6.30 -0.06
CA ARG A 74 -5.80 -5.21 -0.64
C ARG A 74 -6.85 -5.75 -1.61
N THR A 75 -6.47 -6.69 -2.48
CA THR A 75 -7.39 -7.30 -3.45
C THR A 75 -8.54 -8.02 -2.75
N LEU A 76 -8.25 -8.77 -1.68
CA LEU A 76 -9.26 -9.48 -0.89
C LEU A 76 -10.17 -8.51 -0.13
N LEU A 77 -9.61 -7.45 0.45
CA LEU A 77 -10.40 -6.39 1.11
C LEU A 77 -11.33 -5.67 0.13
N VAL A 78 -10.82 -5.29 -1.05
CA VAL A 78 -11.64 -4.66 -2.09
C VAL A 78 -12.77 -5.59 -2.53
N GLN A 79 -12.47 -6.87 -2.72
CA GLN A 79 -13.50 -7.85 -3.07
C GLN A 79 -14.60 -7.93 -2.00
N GLU A 80 -14.25 -8.00 -0.73
CA GLU A 80 -15.24 -8.01 0.36
C GLU A 80 -16.06 -6.70 0.42
N MET A 81 -15.41 -5.56 0.23
CA MET A 81 -16.10 -4.26 0.17
C MET A 81 -17.07 -4.21 -1.00
N ASP A 82 -16.71 -4.74 -2.16
CA ASP A 82 -17.56 -4.75 -3.33
C ASP A 82 -18.73 -5.74 -3.17
N ASP A 83 -18.49 -6.93 -2.60
CA ASP A 83 -19.51 -7.94 -2.30
C ASP A 83 -20.56 -7.41 -1.31
N THR A 84 -20.12 -6.60 -0.34
CA THR A 84 -20.99 -5.92 0.63
C THR A 84 -21.53 -4.57 0.14
N ARG A 85 -21.16 -4.16 -1.09
CA ARG A 85 -21.52 -2.86 -1.70
C ARG A 85 -21.16 -1.66 -0.84
N TYR A 86 -20.05 -1.76 -0.11
CA TYR A 86 -19.50 -0.69 0.68
C TYR A 86 -19.00 0.44 -0.26
N PRO A 87 -19.48 1.68 -0.11
CA PRO A 87 -19.22 2.74 -1.08
C PRO A 87 -17.78 3.26 -1.02
N ASP A 88 -17.31 3.86 -2.11
CA ASP A 88 -16.09 4.67 -2.07
C ASP A 88 -16.36 6.00 -1.35
N PRO A 89 -15.40 6.51 -0.56
CA PRO A 89 -15.50 7.84 0.04
C PRO A 89 -15.47 8.91 -1.06
N PRO A 90 -16.15 10.06 -0.85
CA PRO A 90 -16.20 11.12 -1.85
C PRO A 90 -14.81 11.73 -2.06
N MET A 91 -14.50 12.11 -3.30
CA MET A 91 -13.19 12.70 -3.63
C MET A 91 -12.89 14.00 -2.84
N SER A 92 -13.92 14.72 -2.38
CA SER A 92 -13.74 15.88 -1.49
C SER A 92 -13.04 15.54 -0.18
N GLU A 93 -13.32 14.36 0.38
CA GLU A 93 -12.68 13.87 1.60
C GLU A 93 -11.21 13.52 1.35
N VAL A 94 -10.92 12.87 0.22
CA VAL A 94 -9.55 12.57 -0.22
C VAL A 94 -8.73 13.85 -0.40
N LEU A 95 -9.31 14.87 -1.02
CA LEU A 95 -8.65 16.17 -1.23
C LEU A 95 -8.44 16.91 0.09
N GLN A 96 -9.38 16.80 1.03
CA GLN A 96 -9.23 17.37 2.37
C GLN A 96 -8.10 16.67 3.14
N TYR A 97 -8.05 15.34 3.11
CA TYR A 97 -6.95 14.57 3.71
C TYR A 97 -5.60 14.93 3.10
N LEU A 98 -5.52 15.01 1.76
CA LEU A 98 -4.31 15.43 1.06
C LEU A 98 -3.85 16.81 1.54
N LYS A 99 -4.77 17.77 1.64
CA LYS A 99 -4.50 19.14 2.11
C LYS A 99 -4.01 19.19 3.55
N ASP A 100 -4.61 18.42 4.45
CA ASP A 100 -4.35 18.53 5.89
C ASP A 100 -3.15 17.70 6.34
N ILE A 101 -2.87 16.57 5.68
CA ILE A 101 -1.89 15.58 6.14
C ILE A 101 -0.65 15.49 5.23
N ILE A 102 -0.84 15.64 3.92
CA ILE A 102 0.24 15.44 2.94
C ILE A 102 0.87 16.77 2.55
N MET A 103 0.07 17.77 2.17
CA MET A 103 0.56 19.07 1.70
C MET A 103 1.45 19.83 2.72
N PRO A 104 1.22 19.77 4.05
CA PRO A 104 2.07 20.48 5.01
C PRO A 104 3.52 19.98 5.06
N ARG A 105 3.81 18.81 4.46
CA ARG A 105 5.17 18.26 4.33
C ARG A 105 6.00 19.00 3.28
N PHE A 106 5.36 19.82 2.44
CA PHE A 106 5.98 20.50 1.30
C PHE A 106 5.90 22.01 1.46
N ALA A 107 6.94 22.71 1.00
CA ALA A 107 6.97 24.17 1.06
C ALA A 107 5.86 24.83 0.20
N ASN A 108 5.48 24.17 -0.91
CA ASN A 108 4.43 24.60 -1.83
C ASN A 108 4.05 23.45 -2.77
N GLU A 109 3.04 23.69 -3.62
CA GLU A 109 2.56 22.72 -4.59
C GLU A 109 3.61 22.32 -5.64
N ASP A 110 4.55 23.21 -5.97
CA ASP A 110 5.61 22.91 -6.93
C ASP A 110 6.63 21.91 -6.36
N ALA A 111 6.95 22.03 -5.07
CA ALA A 111 7.76 21.05 -4.34
C ALA A 111 7.06 19.68 -4.26
N TYR A 112 5.75 19.66 -3.99
CA TYR A 112 4.94 18.43 -4.02
C TYR A 112 4.99 17.75 -5.40
N ARG A 113 4.73 18.49 -6.49
CA ARG A 113 4.80 17.94 -7.85
C ARG A 113 6.20 17.42 -8.22
N LYS A 114 7.26 18.11 -7.80
CA LYS A 114 8.65 17.65 -7.99
C LYS A 114 8.93 16.35 -7.26
N GLU A 115 8.42 16.21 -6.03
CA GLU A 115 8.57 14.97 -5.27
C GLU A 115 7.83 13.79 -5.93
N LEU A 116 6.60 14.01 -6.42
CA LEU A 116 5.88 12.99 -7.17
C LEU A 116 6.63 12.58 -8.43
N ALA A 117 7.12 13.55 -9.21
CA ALA A 117 7.91 13.29 -10.40
C ALA A 117 9.21 12.52 -10.09
N ARG A 118 9.92 12.88 -9.02
CA ARG A 118 11.11 12.17 -8.53
C ARG A 118 10.80 10.70 -8.23
N ARG A 119 9.64 10.45 -7.65
CA ARG A 119 9.13 9.11 -7.31
C ARG A 119 8.37 8.44 -8.45
N ARG A 120 8.29 9.02 -9.65
CA ARG A 120 7.51 8.49 -10.77
C ARG A 120 6.07 8.14 -10.36
N LEU A 121 5.45 9.06 -9.62
CA LEU A 121 4.05 9.01 -9.22
C LEU A 121 3.29 10.15 -9.90
N THR A 122 2.02 9.92 -10.16
CA THR A 122 1.06 10.92 -10.64
C THR A 122 0.17 11.40 -9.48
N PRO A 123 -0.39 12.62 -9.56
CA PRO A 123 -1.39 13.06 -8.61
C PRO A 123 -2.62 12.14 -8.53
N GLU A 124 -3.00 11.50 -9.63
CA GLU A 124 -4.12 10.56 -9.72
C GLU A 124 -3.85 9.28 -8.94
N GLU A 125 -2.67 8.67 -9.08
CA GLU A 125 -2.25 7.48 -8.33
C GLU A 125 -2.26 7.76 -6.82
N VAL A 126 -1.75 8.91 -6.40
CA VAL A 126 -1.78 9.32 -4.98
C VAL A 126 -3.21 9.46 -4.48
N ARG A 127 -4.10 10.12 -5.24
CA ARG A 127 -5.51 10.28 -4.85
C ARG A 127 -6.22 8.93 -4.77
N GLY A 128 -6.02 8.04 -5.74
CA GLY A 128 -6.60 6.70 -5.73
C GLY A 128 -6.10 5.85 -4.57
N PHE A 129 -4.80 5.95 -4.25
CA PHE A 129 -4.22 5.30 -3.07
C PHE A 129 -4.85 5.79 -1.77
N LEU A 130 -4.96 7.12 -1.59
CA LEU A 130 -5.58 7.72 -0.41
C LEU A 130 -7.07 7.38 -0.29
N GLN A 131 -7.80 7.39 -1.41
CA GLN A 131 -9.22 7.04 -1.42
C GLN A 131 -9.45 5.61 -0.92
N LEU A 132 -8.66 4.66 -1.41
CA LEU A 132 -8.79 3.29 -0.95
C LEU A 132 -8.33 3.12 0.50
N MET A 133 -7.28 3.82 0.92
CA MET A 133 -6.82 3.79 2.32
C MET A 133 -7.93 4.24 3.26
N ILE A 134 -8.57 5.38 2.98
CA ILE A 134 -9.71 5.90 3.75
C ILE A 134 -10.86 4.89 3.75
N ARG A 135 -11.28 4.41 2.56
CA ARG A 135 -12.32 3.39 2.42
C ARG A 135 -12.03 2.15 3.27
N THR A 136 -10.77 1.70 3.28
CA THR A 136 -10.34 0.49 3.99
C THR A 136 -10.42 0.68 5.50
N VAL A 137 -9.96 1.81 6.03
CA VAL A 137 -10.04 2.12 7.46
C VAL A 137 -11.49 2.16 7.92
N ASP A 138 -12.34 2.91 7.21
CA ASP A 138 -13.75 3.05 7.58
C ASP A 138 -14.51 1.73 7.47
N PHE A 139 -14.16 0.90 6.48
CA PHE A 139 -14.72 -0.44 6.32
C PHE A 139 -14.31 -1.36 7.48
N ILE A 140 -13.04 -1.34 7.89
CA ILE A 140 -12.53 -2.13 9.00
C ILE A 140 -13.24 -1.74 10.30
N ASP A 141 -13.36 -0.45 10.58
CA ASP A 141 -14.04 0.06 11.77
C ASP A 141 -15.53 -0.32 11.77
N LEU A 142 -16.19 -0.22 10.61
CA LEU A 142 -17.57 -0.64 10.43
C LEU A 142 -17.75 -2.14 10.71
N ARG A 143 -16.92 -2.98 10.07
CA ARG A 143 -17.12 -4.43 10.02
C ARG A 143 -16.64 -5.12 11.28
N PHE A 144 -15.48 -4.71 11.78
CA PHE A 144 -14.80 -5.38 12.88
C PHE A 144 -14.96 -4.58 14.17
N GLY A 145 -14.96 -3.25 14.12
CA GLY A 145 -15.05 -2.41 15.32
C GLY A 145 -16.45 -2.37 15.95
N ARG A 146 -17.52 -2.32 15.15
CA ARG A 146 -18.88 -2.18 15.69
C ARG A 146 -19.33 -3.43 16.46
N GLY A 147 -19.81 -3.21 17.68
CA GLY A 147 -20.30 -4.27 18.58
C GLY A 147 -19.23 -4.85 19.50
N GLN A 148 -17.98 -4.44 19.36
CA GLN A 148 -16.96 -4.76 20.34
C GLN A 148 -17.17 -3.94 21.63
N GLN A 149 -16.86 -4.58 22.76
CA GLN A 149 -16.93 -3.97 24.08
C GLN A 149 -15.64 -4.30 24.83
N VAL A 150 -15.17 -3.33 25.63
CA VAL A 150 -14.05 -3.52 26.55
C VAL A 150 -14.63 -3.49 27.96
N PRO A 151 -14.64 -4.62 28.67
CA PRO A 151 -15.15 -4.63 30.04
C PRO A 151 -14.16 -3.91 30.96
N SER A 152 -14.66 -3.26 32.02
CA SER A 152 -13.83 -2.42 32.91
C SER A 152 -12.65 -3.16 33.53
N ASN A 153 -12.78 -4.46 33.79
CA ASN A 153 -11.67 -5.27 34.31
C ASN A 153 -10.49 -5.40 33.32
N GLU A 154 -10.75 -5.32 32.01
CA GLU A 154 -9.71 -5.30 30.98
C GLU A 154 -8.99 -3.95 30.95
N ILE A 155 -9.73 -2.85 31.15
CA ILE A 155 -9.18 -1.50 31.31
C ILE A 155 -8.28 -1.44 32.56
N ASP A 156 -8.76 -1.96 33.70
CA ASP A 156 -8.00 -2.03 34.95
C ASP A 156 -6.70 -2.81 34.79
N ALA A 157 -6.77 -3.96 34.10
CA ALA A 157 -5.61 -4.80 33.83
C ALA A 157 -4.61 -4.08 32.91
N TRP A 158 -5.09 -3.50 31.82
CA TRP A 158 -4.21 -2.79 30.88
C TRP A 158 -3.53 -1.58 31.53
N TYR A 159 -4.25 -0.82 32.35
CA TYR A 159 -3.68 0.30 33.11
C TYR A 159 -2.52 -0.16 34.01
N ARG A 160 -2.72 -1.23 34.79
CA ARG A 160 -1.68 -1.72 35.69
C ARG A 160 -0.51 -2.36 34.96
N ASP A 161 -0.79 -3.16 33.94
CA ASP A 161 0.19 -4.08 33.37
C ASP A 161 0.97 -3.45 32.19
N HIS A 162 0.43 -2.41 31.55
CA HIS A 162 1.04 -1.74 30.40
C HIS A 162 1.24 -0.24 30.64
N PHE A 163 0.16 0.49 30.96
CA PHE A 163 0.22 1.96 31.09
C PHE A 163 1.20 2.41 32.18
N LEU A 164 1.07 1.87 33.40
CA LEU A 164 1.93 2.25 34.52
C LEU A 164 3.43 1.94 34.24
N PRO A 165 3.82 0.73 33.80
CA PRO A 165 5.19 0.44 33.41
C PRO A 165 5.74 1.37 32.32
N ASP A 166 4.96 1.67 31.29
CA ASP A 166 5.42 2.52 30.19
C ASP A 166 5.51 3.99 30.62
N TRP A 167 4.57 4.47 31.44
CA TRP A 167 4.64 5.81 32.04
C TRP A 167 5.90 5.99 32.87
N MET A 168 6.20 5.04 33.77
CA MET A 168 7.39 5.12 34.63
C MET A 168 8.70 5.14 33.84
N LYS A 169 8.76 4.48 32.68
CA LYS A 169 9.93 4.52 31.79
C LYS A 169 10.04 5.86 31.06
N SER A 170 8.94 6.41 30.58
CA SER A 170 8.93 7.64 29.78
C SER A 170 8.97 8.93 30.61
N HIS A 171 8.50 8.89 31.87
CA HIS A 171 8.41 10.04 32.77
C HIS A 171 9.04 9.72 34.14
N PRO A 172 10.37 9.57 34.21
CA PRO A 172 11.04 9.19 35.44
C PRO A 172 10.85 10.26 36.54
N GLY A 173 10.27 9.85 37.66
CA GLY A 173 10.04 10.73 38.82
C GLY A 173 8.69 11.46 38.83
N GLU A 174 7.86 11.27 37.79
CA GLU A 174 6.49 11.81 37.74
C GLU A 174 5.47 10.72 38.14
N SER A 175 4.45 11.13 38.90
CA SER A 175 3.32 10.25 39.20
C SER A 175 2.47 10.05 37.95
N ALA A 176 2.06 8.80 37.70
CA ALA A 176 1.13 8.51 36.61
C ALA A 176 -0.24 9.15 36.85
N PRO A 177 -0.94 9.61 35.79
CA PRO A 177 -2.33 10.05 35.90
C PRO A 177 -3.22 8.90 36.39
N PRO A 178 -4.24 9.18 37.23
CA PRO A 178 -5.13 8.16 37.75
C PRO A 178 -5.93 7.49 36.62
N LEU A 179 -6.41 6.27 36.88
CA LEU A 179 -7.16 5.47 35.91
C LEU A 179 -8.35 6.23 35.32
N ASP A 180 -9.12 6.95 36.13
CA ASP A 180 -10.30 7.69 35.69
C ASP A 180 -9.97 8.72 34.60
N ASP A 181 -8.77 9.33 34.66
CA ASP A 181 -8.33 10.34 33.70
C ASP A 181 -7.92 9.74 32.35
N VAL A 182 -7.54 8.46 32.32
CA VAL A 182 -7.02 7.77 31.12
C VAL A 182 -7.90 6.62 30.64
N SER A 183 -8.98 6.28 31.34
CA SER A 183 -9.83 5.11 31.05
C SER A 183 -10.36 5.12 29.62
N THR A 184 -10.87 6.25 29.14
CA THR A 184 -11.39 6.40 27.76
C THR A 184 -10.29 6.19 26.71
N GLN A 185 -9.07 6.65 26.98
CA GLN A 185 -7.92 6.45 26.09
C GLN A 185 -7.53 4.97 26.03
N ILE A 186 -7.51 4.30 27.18
CA ILE A 186 -7.20 2.87 27.30
C ILE A 186 -8.27 2.04 26.58
N GLU A 187 -9.55 2.34 26.82
CA GLU A 187 -10.67 1.70 26.13
C GLU A 187 -10.55 1.84 24.61
N THR A 188 -10.24 3.05 24.12
CA THR A 188 -10.04 3.30 22.69
C THR A 188 -8.88 2.48 22.12
N ALA A 189 -7.76 2.40 22.85
CA ALA A 189 -6.61 1.60 22.43
C ALA A 189 -6.92 0.10 22.39
N LEU A 190 -7.66 -0.40 23.37
CA LEU A 190 -8.09 -1.81 23.45
C LEU A 190 -9.10 -2.15 22.34
N LEU A 191 -10.07 -1.28 22.06
CA LEU A 191 -10.99 -1.46 20.93
C LEU A 191 -10.23 -1.53 19.59
N LYS A 192 -9.24 -0.65 19.41
CA LYS A 192 -8.39 -0.68 18.22
C LYS A 192 -7.62 -2.00 18.12
N GLN A 193 -6.96 -2.44 19.20
CA GLN A 193 -6.21 -3.69 19.21
C GLN A 193 -7.09 -4.90 18.85
N LYS A 194 -8.30 -4.98 19.40
CA LYS A 194 -9.22 -6.07 19.08
C LYS A 194 -9.74 -5.99 17.64
N THR A 195 -9.97 -4.79 17.11
CA THR A 195 -10.33 -4.54 15.69
C THR A 195 -9.23 -4.99 14.75
N ASP A 196 -7.97 -4.67 15.06
CA ASP A 196 -6.80 -5.09 14.29
C ASP A 196 -6.69 -6.63 14.30
N ALA A 197 -6.82 -7.26 15.48
CA ALA A 197 -6.78 -8.73 15.60
C ALA A 197 -7.90 -9.43 14.81
N ALA A 198 -9.12 -8.90 14.84
CA ALA A 198 -10.24 -9.43 14.07
C ALA A 198 -10.01 -9.29 12.56
N THR A 199 -9.41 -8.17 12.14
CA THR A 199 -9.05 -7.92 10.74
C THR A 199 -7.98 -8.90 10.26
N GLU A 200 -6.94 -9.12 11.06
CA GLU A 200 -5.87 -10.07 10.76
C GLU A 200 -6.38 -11.51 10.62
N GLU A 201 -7.23 -11.95 11.54
CA GLU A 201 -7.82 -13.29 11.48
C GLU A 201 -8.74 -13.45 10.26
N TRP A 202 -9.55 -12.43 9.95
CA TRP A 202 -10.35 -12.44 8.73
C TRP A 202 -9.48 -12.48 7.46
N LEU A 203 -8.42 -11.67 7.36
CA LEU A 203 -7.51 -11.66 6.22
C LEU A 203 -6.81 -13.02 6.05
N LYS A 204 -6.44 -13.68 7.14
CA LYS A 204 -5.86 -15.02 7.13
C LYS A 204 -6.84 -16.04 6.56
N GLN A 205 -8.10 -16.01 6.98
CA GLN A 205 -9.15 -16.90 6.45
C GLN A 205 -9.45 -16.61 4.97
N ALA A 206 -9.56 -15.33 4.59
CA ALA A 206 -9.79 -14.91 3.21
C ALA A 206 -8.66 -15.39 2.29
N ARG A 207 -7.40 -15.27 2.73
CA ARG A 207 -6.23 -15.80 2.01
C ARG A 207 -6.26 -17.31 1.88
N ALA A 208 -6.63 -18.03 2.93
CA ALA A 208 -6.72 -19.49 2.89
C ALA A 208 -7.81 -20.00 1.93
N GLY A 209 -8.88 -19.22 1.74
CA GLY A 209 -9.96 -19.53 0.80
C GLY A 209 -9.70 -19.10 -0.65
N ALA A 210 -8.66 -18.31 -0.92
CA ALA A 210 -8.37 -17.77 -2.24
C ALA A 210 -7.32 -18.59 -3.03
N ASP A 211 -7.49 -18.72 -4.34
CA ASP A 211 -6.46 -19.28 -5.24
C ASP A 211 -5.36 -18.23 -5.47
N ILE A 212 -4.33 -18.24 -4.63
CA ILE A 212 -3.19 -17.31 -4.69
C ILE A 212 -1.99 -18.03 -5.30
N ARG A 213 -1.42 -17.45 -6.38
CA ARG A 213 -0.22 -17.99 -7.03
C ARG A 213 0.81 -16.90 -7.27
N TYR A 214 1.99 -17.08 -6.72
CA TYR A 214 3.14 -16.20 -6.96
C TYR A 214 3.89 -16.58 -8.25
N ARG A 215 4.60 -15.62 -8.81
CA ARG A 215 5.58 -15.78 -9.89
C ARG A 215 6.93 -15.30 -9.37
N GLU A 216 7.69 -16.24 -8.82
CA GLU A 216 8.88 -15.95 -8.02
C GLU A 216 9.96 -15.15 -8.76
N GLU A 217 10.01 -15.26 -10.09
CA GLU A 217 10.97 -14.56 -10.95
C GLU A 217 10.86 -13.02 -10.90
N VAL A 218 9.77 -12.47 -10.37
CA VAL A 218 9.57 -11.02 -10.20
C VAL A 218 10.24 -10.51 -8.91
N PHE A 219 10.41 -11.40 -7.92
CA PHE A 219 10.97 -11.04 -6.62
C PHE A 219 12.49 -11.23 -6.53
N GLN A 220 13.11 -11.78 -7.57
CA GLN A 220 14.57 -11.89 -7.66
C GLN A 220 15.24 -10.55 -8.00
#